data_AF-A0A1E5P0B3-F1
#
_entry.id   AF-A0A1E5P0B3-F1
#
_cell.length_a   1.000
_cell.length_b   1.000
_cell.length_c   1.000
_cell.angle_alpha   90.00
_cell.angle_beta   90.00
_cell.angle_gamma   90.00
#
_symmetry.space_group_name_H-M   'P 1'
#
loop_
_entity.id
_entity.type
_entity.pdbx_description
1 polymer ?
#
loop_
_entity_poly.entity_id
_entity_poly.type
_entity_poly.pdbx_seq_one_letter_code
_entity_poly.pdbx_strand_id
1 'polypeptide(L)' 'MFLAYASTRGWALIDRELYLPTSWIEDPARRADARIGDEATFRTKPALARTMLERAVAAKVPFRAG' A
#
# COMPACT_ATOMS: atom_id res chain seq x y z
N MET A 1 -5.10 0.35 -0.10
CA MET A 1 -4.68 1.68 -0.58
C MET A 1 -4.05 1.52 -1.95
N PHE A 2 -4.11 2.57 -2.76
CA PHE A 2 -3.50 2.60 -4.08
C PHE A 2 -2.62 3.85 -4.19
N LEU A 3 -1.49 3.72 -4.89
CA LEU A 3 -0.67 4.85 -5.30
C LEU A 3 -0.89 5.08 -6.80
N ALA A 4 -1.32 6.29 -7.14
CA ALA A 4 -1.52 6.69 -8.52
C ALA A 4 -0.41 7.64 -8.96
N TYR A 5 0.09 7.43 -10.18
CA TYR A 5 0.92 8.37 -10.90
C TYR A 5 0.05 9.30 -11.73
N ALA A 6 0.04 10.58 -11.39
CA ALA A 6 -0.73 11.60 -12.10
C ALA A 6 0.16 12.33 -13.12
N SER A 7 -0.38 12.54 -14.32
CA SER A 7 0.25 13.32 -15.38
C SER A 7 -0.79 14.16 -16.13
N THR A 8 -0.34 15.02 -17.05
CA THR A 8 -1.22 15.75 -17.96
C THR A 8 -2.07 14.85 -18.86
N ARG A 9 -1.67 13.58 -19.03
CA ARG A 9 -2.39 12.57 -19.83
C ARG A 9 -3.37 11.71 -19.01
N GLY A 10 -3.52 12.00 -17.72
CA GLY A 10 -4.35 11.20 -16.82
C GLY A 10 -3.53 10.45 -15.78
N TRP A 11 -4.18 9.49 -15.12
CA TRP A 11 -3.68 8.83 -13.92
C TRP A 11 -3.53 7.32 -14.15
N ALA A 12 -2.46 6.72 -13.62
CA ALA A 12 -2.21 5.29 -13.66
C ALA A 12 -1.94 4.73 -12.25
N LEU A 13 -2.54 3.60 -11.89
CA LEU A 13 -2.20 2.91 -10.64
C LEU A 13 -0.84 2.23 -10.79
N ILE A 14 0.10 2.57 -9.91
CA ILE A 14 1.48 2.08 -9.98
C ILE A 14 1.87 1.21 -8.78
N ASP A 15 1.12 1.26 -7.68
CA ASP A 15 1.35 0.41 -6.51
C ASP A 15 0.03 0.20 -5.75
N ARG A 16 -0.04 -0.88 -4.98
CA ARG A 16 -1.16 -1.26 -4.12
C ARG A 16 -0.64 -1.84 -2.80
N GLU A 17 -1.36 -1.56 -1.73
CA GLU A 17 -1.04 -2.10 -0.42
C GLU A 17 -2.32 -2.31 0.39
N LEU A 18 -2.49 -3.48 1.01
CA LEU A 18 -3.69 -3.77 1.79
C LEU A 18 -3.62 -3.04 3.14
N TYR A 19 -4.64 -2.24 3.44
CA TYR A 19 -4.83 -1.70 4.79
C TYR A 19 -5.71 -2.67 5.56
N LEU A 20 -5.20 -3.14 6.70
CA LEU A 20 -5.94 -4.01 7.61
C LEU A 20 -6.18 -3.27 8.93
N PRO A 21 -7.45 -3.13 9.38
CA PRO A 21 -7.73 -2.62 10.71
C PRO A 21 -7.28 -3.65 11.76
N THR A 22 -7.01 -3.19 12.98
CA THR A 22 -6.54 -4.03 14.09
C THR A 22 -7.45 -5.25 14.34
N SER A 23 -8.78 -5.07 14.24
CA SER A 23 -9.75 -6.17 14.41
C SER A 23 -9.61 -7.32 13.42
N TRP A 24 -8.98 -7.10 12.26
CA TRP A 24 -8.66 -8.19 11.33
C TRP A 24 -7.31 -8.82 11.67
N ILE A 25 -6.34 -8.03 12.12
CA ILE A 25 -5.04 -8.54 12.57
C ILE A 25 -5.21 -9.41 13.84
N GLU A 26 -6.21 -9.16 14.66
CA GLU A 26 -6.50 -9.94 15.85
C GLU A 26 -7.41 -11.15 15.60
N ASP A 27 -7.82 -11.38 14.35
CA ASP A 27 -8.70 -12.47 13.95
C ASP A 27 -8.01 -13.41 12.94
N PRO A 28 -7.28 -14.44 13.42
CA PRO A 28 -6.55 -15.38 12.57
C PRO A 28 -7.45 -16.15 11.60
N ALA A 29 -8.67 -16.51 12.02
CA ALA A 29 -9.60 -17.26 11.18
C ALA A 29 -10.03 -16.42 9.97
N ARG A 30 -10.35 -15.15 10.20
CA ARG A 30 -10.70 -14.20 9.14
C ARG A 30 -9.52 -13.92 8.20
N ARG A 31 -8.30 -13.79 8.72
CA ARG A 31 -7.10 -13.64 7.87
C ARG A 31 -6.86 -14.87 7.01
N ALA A 32 -6.97 -16.07 7.57
CA ALA A 32 -6.78 -17.32 6.86
C ALA A 32 -7.80 -17.46 5.71
N ASP A 33 -9.07 -17.16 5.96
CA ASP A 33 -10.13 -17.15 4.94
C ASP A 33 -9.83 -16.16 3.80
N ALA A 34 -9.33 -14.96 4.16
CA ALA A 34 -8.88 -13.95 3.21
C ALA A 34 -7.48 -14.22 2.60
N ARG A 35 -6.83 -15.33 2.95
CA ARG A 35 -5.46 -15.71 2.54
C ARG A 35 -4.40 -14.64 2.86
N ILE A 36 -4.55 -14.00 4.01
CA ILE A 36 -3.60 -13.04 4.56
C ILE A 36 -2.63 -13.81 5.46
N GLY A 37 -1.32 -13.68 5.21
CA GLY A 37 -0.28 -14.38 5.96
C GLY A 37 -0.16 -13.91 7.41
N ASP A 38 0.45 -14.75 8.24
CA ASP A 38 0.63 -14.51 9.68
C ASP A 38 1.62 -13.38 9.97
N GLU A 39 2.46 -13.01 9.00
CA GLU A 39 3.36 -11.85 9.07
C GLU A 39 2.62 -10.50 8.98
N ALA A 40 1.32 -10.51 8.67
CA ALA A 40 0.52 -9.31 8.59
C ALA A 40 0.41 -8.63 9.96
N THR A 41 1.00 -7.44 10.06
CA THR A 41 0.95 -6.58 11.24
C THR A 41 0.14 -5.32 10.97
N PHE A 42 -0.42 -4.73 12.03
CA PHE A 42 -1.15 -3.46 11.90
C PHE A 42 -0.21 -2.36 11.42
N ARG A 43 -0.63 -1.66 10.35
CA ARG A 43 0.06 -0.48 9.81
C ARG A 43 -0.96 0.60 9.52
N THR A 44 -0.65 1.82 9.94
CA THR A 44 -1.50 2.98 9.65
C THR A 44 -1.50 3.30 8.16
N LYS A 45 -2.56 3.94 7.66
CA LYS A 45 -2.63 4.40 6.26
C LYS A 45 -1.44 5.30 5.87
N PRO A 46 -1.01 6.30 6.67
CA PRO A 46 0.19 7.08 6.34
C PRO A 46 1.48 6.24 6.26
N ALA A 47 1.65 5.27 7.16
CA ALA A 47 2.81 4.37 7.10
C ALA A 47 2.81 3.52 5.82
N LEU A 48 1.64 3.01 5.42
CA LEU A 48 1.46 2.30 4.14
C LEU A 48 1.82 3.21 2.96
N ALA A 49 1.32 4.45 2.94
CA ALA A 49 1.61 5.42 1.87
C ALA A 49 3.10 5.71 1.76
N ARG A 50 3.79 5.92 2.89
CA ARG A 50 5.23 6.14 2.93
C ARG A 50 5.99 4.97 2.29
N THR A 51 5.67 3.73 2.67
CA THR A 51 6.30 2.54 2.07
C THR A 51 6.07 2.47 0.55
N MET A 52 4.85 2.75 0.09
CA MET A 52 4.54 2.77 -1.35
C MET A 52 5.36 3.84 -2.09
N LEU A 53 5.51 5.04 -1.50
CA LEU A 53 6.35 6.10 -2.05
C LEU A 53 7.83 5.71 -2.07
N GLU A 54 8.35 5.12 -1.00
CA GLU A 54 9.73 4.61 -0.92
C GLU A 54 10.01 3.59 -2.02
N ARG A 55 9.07 2.66 -2.28
CA ARG A 55 9.16 1.70 -3.40
C ARG A 55 9.15 2.40 -4.76
N ALA A 56 8.29 3.40 -4.97
CA ALA A 56 8.24 4.15 -6.21
C ALA A 56 9.55 4.93 -6.47
N VAL A 57 10.14 5.52 -5.43
CA VAL A 57 11.45 6.19 -5.49
C VAL A 57 12.55 5.19 -5.83
N ALA A 58 12.58 4.03 -5.15
CA ALA A 58 13.56 2.98 -5.39
C ALA A 58 13.45 2.42 -6.83
N ALA A 59 12.23 2.30 -7.35
CA ALA A 59 11.94 1.92 -8.74
C ALA A 59 12.24 3.04 -9.77
N LYS A 60 12.70 4.22 -9.32
CA LYS A 60 13.00 5.39 -10.15
C LYS A 60 11.81 5.81 -11.02
N VAL A 61 10.59 5.71 -10.47
CA VAL A 61 9.39 6.24 -11.11
C VAL A 61 9.63 7.72 -11.40
N PRO A 62 9.42 8.22 -12.63
CA PRO A 62 9.81 9.58 -12.99
C PRO A 62 8.86 10.60 -12.37
N PHE A 63 9.29 11.36 -11.38
CA PHE A 63 8.56 12.52 -10.85
C PHE A 63 9.43 13.77 -10.92
N ARG A 64 8.81 14.92 -11.15
CA ARG A 64 9.50 16.22 -11.05
C ARG A 64 9.30 16.74 -9.63
N ALA A 65 10.39 17.07 -8.94
CA ALA A 65 10.31 17.99 -7.82
C ALA A 65 9.95 19.37 -8.42
N GLY A 66 8.83 19.94 -7.98
CA GLY A 66 8.43 21.30 -8.36
C GLY A 66 9.39 22.35 -7.83
#